data_AF-A0A529Y0D8-F1
#
_entry.id   AF-A0A529Y0D8-F1
#
_cell.length_a   1.000
_cell.length_b   1.000
_cell.length_c   1.000
_cell.angle_alpha   90.00
_cell.angle_beta   90.00
_cell.angle_gamma   90.00
#
_symmetry.space_group_name_H-M   'P 1'
#
loop_
_entity.id
_entity.type
_entity.pdbx_description
1 polymer ?
#
loop_
_entity_poly.entity_id
_entity_poly.type
_entity_poly.pdbx_seq_one_letter_code
_entity_poly.pdbx_strand_id
1 'polypeptide(L)' 'MSLQTTSEPVQDAPKQGRIAAFDILRGVALIAMASYHFTWDLENFGYTAPALTAFGWWKLYARCIASTF' A
#
# COMPACT_ATOMS: atom_id res chain seq x y z
N MET A 1 44.21 -21.63 26.41
CA MET A 1 43.50 -20.33 26.37
C MET A 1 42.12 -20.62 25.79
N SER A 2 41.12 -20.86 26.64
CA SER A 2 39.79 -21.34 26.23
C SER A 2 38.91 -20.13 25.94
N LEU A 3 38.44 -19.97 24.70
CA LEU A 3 37.51 -18.92 24.32
C LEU A 3 36.10 -19.36 24.73
N GLN A 4 35.67 -18.95 25.93
CA GLN A 4 34.25 -18.94 26.25
C GLN A 4 33.60 -17.78 25.49
N THR A 5 33.07 -18.08 24.30
CA THR A 5 32.07 -17.22 23.67
C THR A 5 30.77 -17.42 24.43
N THR A 6 30.50 -16.55 25.40
CA THR A 6 29.18 -16.39 26.00
C THR A 6 28.19 -16.24 24.86
N SER A 7 27.36 -17.26 24.66
CA SER A 7 26.23 -17.19 23.75
C SER A 7 25.19 -16.32 24.45
N GLU A 8 25.32 -15.01 24.32
CA GLU A 8 24.24 -14.10 24.70
C GLU A 8 23.02 -14.53 23.88
N PRO A 9 21.87 -14.84 24.51
CA PRO A 9 20.64 -14.94 23.75
C PRO A 9 20.44 -13.54 23.17
N VAL A 10 20.57 -13.42 21.85
CA VAL A 10 20.02 -12.29 21.11
C VAL A 10 18.57 -12.22 21.55
N GLN A 11 18.28 -11.30 22.47
CA GLN A 11 16.94 -10.97 22.86
C GLN A 11 16.29 -10.51 21.56
N ASP A 12 15.46 -11.37 20.96
CA ASP A 12 14.50 -10.98 19.94
C ASP A 12 13.65 -9.91 20.62
N ALA A 13 14.08 -8.65 20.48
CA ALA A 13 13.29 -7.50 20.90
C ALA A 13 11.89 -7.77 20.35
N PRO A 14 10.83 -7.73 21.19
CA PRO A 14 9.51 -8.10 20.74
C PRO A 14 9.23 -7.25 19.52
N LYS A 15 9.19 -7.89 18.33
CA LYS A 15 8.92 -7.22 17.06
C LYS A 15 7.61 -6.50 17.30
N GLN A 16 7.68 -5.18 17.54
CA GLN A 16 6.53 -4.36 17.91
C GLN A 16 5.41 -4.77 16.97
N GLY A 17 4.38 -5.38 17.55
CA GLY A 17 3.49 -6.29 16.84
C GLY A 17 3.07 -5.66 15.53
N ARG A 18 3.32 -6.34 14.41
CA ARG A 18 2.78 -5.94 13.11
C ARG A 18 1.29 -5.68 13.34
N ILE A 19 0.90 -4.42 13.27
CA ILE A 19 -0.48 -4.04 13.52
C ILE A 19 -1.22 -4.50 12.28
N ALA A 20 -1.92 -5.64 12.40
CA ALA A 20 -2.63 -6.26 11.28
C ALA A 20 -3.57 -5.26 10.57
N ALA A 21 -4.10 -4.29 11.31
CA ALA A 21 -4.90 -3.20 10.73
C ALA A 21 -4.13 -2.34 9.71
N PHE A 22 -2.86 -2.01 9.95
CA PHE A 22 -2.04 -1.27 8.98
C PHE A 22 -1.65 -2.15 7.78
N ASP A 23 -1.42 -3.45 8.00
CA ASP A 23 -1.17 -4.40 6.90
C ASP A 23 -2.42 -4.54 6.01
N ILE A 24 -3.63 -4.60 6.60
CA ILE A 24 -4.90 -4.60 5.86
C ILE A 24 -5.11 -3.27 5.12
N LEU A 25 -4.87 -2.14 5.78
CA LEU A 25 -5.02 -0.82 5.18
C LEU A 25 -4.12 -0.66 3.93
N ARG A 26 -2.88 -1.16 4.00
CA ARG A 26 -1.98 -1.22 2.84
C ARG A 26 -2.51 -2.12 1.73
N GLY A 27 -3.06 -3.28 2.08
CA GLY A 27 -3.72 -4.16 1.10
C GLY A 27 -4.87 -3.45 0.37
N VAL A 28 -5.73 -2.74 1.12
CA VAL A 28 -6.83 -1.95 0.56
C VAL A 28 -6.31 -0.83 -0.33
N ALA A 29 -5.25 -0.12 0.09
CA ALA A 29 -4.61 0.92 -0.72
C ALA A 29 -4.10 0.41 -2.07
N LEU A 30 -3.49 -0.78 -2.10
CA LEU A 30 -3.03 -1.42 -3.33
C LEU A 30 -4.18 -1.80 -4.26
N ILE A 31 -5.27 -2.36 -3.72
CA ILE A 31 -6.48 -2.67 -4.51
C ILE A 31 -7.10 -1.39 -5.09
N ALA A 32 -7.16 -0.33 -4.28
CA ALA A 32 -7.68 0.96 -4.73
C ALA A 32 -6.83 1.55 -5.86
N MET A 33 -5.49 1.49 -5.75
CA MET A 33 -4.54 1.92 -6.77
C MET A 33 -4.69 1.14 -8.08
N ALA A 34 -4.83 -0.19 -8.00
CA ALA A 34 -5.05 -1.03 -9.17
C ALA A 34 -6.39 -0.70 -9.86
N SER A 35 -7.45 -0.46 -9.10
CA SER A 35 -8.77 -0.08 -9.64
C SER A 35 -8.75 1.29 -10.32
N TYR A 36 -7.99 2.25 -9.76
CA TYR A 36 -7.78 3.56 -10.38
C TYR A 36 -7.04 3.43 -11.72
N HIS A 37 -5.94 2.67 -11.74
CA HIS A 37 -5.19 2.41 -12.98
C HIS A 37 -6.05 1.69 -14.01
N PHE A 38 -6.84 0.71 -13.62
CA PHE A 38 -7.76 0.02 -14.52
C PHE A 38 -8.77 0.98 -15.17
N THR A 39 -9.29 1.94 -14.39
CA THR A 39 -10.21 2.96 -14.93
C THR A 39 -9.51 3.87 -15.94
N TRP A 40 -8.25 4.24 -15.67
CA TRP A 40 -7.42 4.99 -16.60
C TRP A 40 -7.12 4.19 -17.89
N ASP A 41 -6.85 2.90 -17.79
CA ASP A 41 -6.67 2.01 -18.95
C ASP A 41 -7.96 1.93 -19.79
N LEU A 42 -9.13 1.81 -19.16
CA LEU A 42 -10.41 1.86 -19.87
C LEU A 42 -10.64 3.19 -20.60
N GLU A 43 -10.24 4.30 -19.98
CA GLU A 43 -10.27 5.63 -20.60
C GLU A 43 -9.33 5.68 -21.82
N ASN A 44 -8.10 5.18 -21.68
CA ASN A 44 -7.11 5.13 -22.75
C ASN A 44 -7.52 4.23 -23.92
N PHE A 45 -8.28 3.17 -23.67
CA PHE A 45 -8.87 2.32 -24.71
C PHE A 45 -10.18 2.87 -25.30
N GLY A 46 -10.72 3.97 -24.76
CA GLY A 46 -11.96 4.58 -25.23
C GLY A 46 -13.24 3.85 -24.78
N TYR A 47 -13.16 2.97 -23.77
CA TYR A 47 -14.33 2.30 -23.19
C TYR A 47 -15.10 3.21 -22.22
N THR A 48 -14.49 4.29 -21.73
CA THR A 48 -15.13 5.28 -20.86
C THR A 48 -14.97 6.69 -21.41
N ALA A 49 -15.73 7.64 -20.87
CA ALA A 49 -15.70 9.02 -21.32
C ALA A 49 -14.30 9.63 -21.11
N PRO A 50 -13.77 10.41 -22.08
CA PRO A 50 -12.47 11.05 -21.94
C PRO A 50 -12.41 11.91 -20.68
N ALA A 51 -11.31 11.76 -19.95
CA ALA A 51 -10.97 12.47 -18.73
C ALA A 51 -11.90 12.23 -17.52
N LEU A 52 -12.64 11.12 -17.53
CA LEU A 52 -13.41 10.63 -16.38
C LEU A 52 -12.55 10.51 -15.11
N THR A 53 -11.28 10.13 -15.25
CA THR A 53 -10.33 10.06 -14.13
C THR A 53 -9.81 11.44 -13.66
N ALA A 54 -9.87 12.46 -14.51
CA ALA A 54 -9.33 13.79 -14.24
C ALA A 54 -10.32 14.76 -13.56
N PHE A 55 -11.61 14.41 -13.49
CA PHE A 55 -12.67 15.29 -12.97
C PHE A 55 -13.49 14.66 -11.84
N GLY A 56 -14.17 15.52 -11.07
CA GLY A 56 -15.16 15.10 -10.08
C GLY A 56 -14.60 14.20 -8.97
N TRP A 57 -15.33 13.15 -8.66
CA TRP A 57 -15.03 12.23 -7.55
C TRP A 57 -13.76 11.41 -7.74
N TRP A 58 -13.33 11.17 -8.99
CA TRP A 58 -12.10 10.44 -9.30
C TRP A 58 -10.83 11.17 -8.85
N LYS A 59 -10.85 12.52 -8.88
CA LYS A 59 -9.74 13.34 -8.38
C LYS A 59 -9.56 13.25 -6.87
N LEU A 60 -10.66 13.13 -6.12
CA LEU A 60 -10.62 12.90 -4.68
C LEU A 60 -10.14 11.48 -4.37
N TYR A 61 -10.63 10.51 -5.14
CA TYR A 61 -10.22 9.11 -5.04
C TYR A 61 -8.70 8.93 -5.27
N ALA A 62 -8.14 9.55 -6.31
CA ALA A 62 -6.70 9.56 -6.56
C ALA A 62 -5.89 10.17 -5.39
N ARG A 63 -6.40 11.26 -4.80
CA ARG A 63 -5.78 11.90 -3.63
C ARG A 63 -5.83 11.03 -2.37
N CYS A 64 -6.95 10.33 -2.15
CA CYS A 64 -7.07 9.38 -1.05
C CYS A 64 -6.05 8.25 -1.19
N ILE A 65 -5.90 7.67 -2.38
CA ILE A 65 -4.88 6.63 -2.64
C ILE A 65 -3.47 7.20 -2.40
N ALA A 66 -3.17 8.38 -2.93
CA ALA A 66 -1.88 9.03 -2.74
C ALA A 66 -1.54 9.31 -1.26
N SER A 67 -2.54 9.48 -0.38
CA SER A 67 -2.31 9.68 1.05
C SER A 67 -1.95 8.40 1.83
N THR A 68 -2.10 7.23 1.21
CA THR A 68 -1.82 5.93 1.84
C THR A 68 -0.41 5.38 1.60
N PHE A 69 0.36 6.04 0.73
CA PHE A 69 1.76 5.72 0.40
C PHE A 69 2.67 6.90 0.78
#